data_AF-A0A1G1F4Y3-F1
#
_entry.id   AF-A0A1G1F4Y3-F1
#
_cell.length_a   1.000
_cell.length_b   1.000
_cell.length_c   1.000
_cell.angle_alpha   90.00
_cell.angle_beta   90.00
_cell.angle_gamma   90.00
#
_symmetry.space_group_name_H-M   'P 1'
#
loop_
_entity.id
_entity.type
_entity.pdbx_description
1 polymer ?
#
loop_
_entity_poly.entity_id
_entity_poly.type
_entity_poly.pdbx_seq_one_letter_code
_entity_poly.pdbx_strand_id
1 'polypeptide(L)'
;MELFDDLKEGIFQTRPNRFVVECTVEGRNVRAYLPNPGRLTELFLPDSRLLLVKHDPASGRKLAYTVVAVEKDGVPVMLHTHSTNDVARVLIEHDRISGLEGARIVKTEHTIGHSRFDFLLSREGRELVLEVKSCTLFSGRIAMFPDAITDRGRRHLMELAELSRTGMQTAVLFIVHSPSVDYFMPEHHTDLAFSRTLFDVRHDVMVKAVGVTWAQDLRLGSAVRELSIPWDLVDRESHDRGSYIVVLRLSRDRVMEIGDLGKMRFRKGYYLYTGSAKADLTQRIERHRRITTKVQGHIDYLRRCAEWHASFPIRTSDELECDLASALGSIAEWSVPGFSAIDCACATHLFGMAGDPLHNAAFIDILMDFRIRRLEKKIEA
;
A
#
# COMPACT_ATOMS: atom_id res chain seq x y z
N MET A 1 16.41 -18.92 -9.70
CA MET A 1 15.33 -18.98 -10.71
C MET A 1 15.37 -17.69 -11.51
N GLU A 2 15.40 -17.80 -12.82
CA GLU A 2 15.23 -16.69 -13.77
C GLU A 2 13.77 -16.66 -14.20
N LEU A 3 13.09 -15.51 -14.04
CA LEU A 3 11.66 -15.36 -14.32
C LEU A 3 11.36 -14.67 -15.65
N PHE A 4 12.28 -13.82 -16.10
CA PHE A 4 12.11 -12.94 -17.23
C PHE A 4 13.41 -12.87 -18.01
N ASP A 5 13.30 -12.94 -19.33
CA ASP A 5 14.41 -12.78 -20.25
C ASP A 5 14.33 -11.42 -20.97
N ASP A 6 15.46 -10.94 -21.49
CA ASP A 6 15.57 -9.70 -22.28
C ASP A 6 14.96 -8.45 -21.61
N LEU A 7 15.36 -8.19 -20.36
CA LEU A 7 14.93 -7.01 -19.62
C LEU A 7 15.35 -5.72 -20.33
N LYS A 8 14.40 -4.80 -20.46
CA LYS A 8 14.58 -3.44 -20.95
C LYS A 8 14.43 -2.47 -19.80
N GLU A 9 15.31 -1.47 -19.74
CA GLU A 9 15.17 -0.36 -18.80
C GLU A 9 14.21 0.69 -19.34
N GLY A 10 13.43 1.28 -18.44
CA GLY A 10 12.59 2.43 -18.75
C GLY A 10 12.50 3.43 -17.61
N ILE A 11 12.04 4.64 -17.92
CA ILE A 11 11.83 5.71 -16.94
C ILE A 11 10.34 6.00 -16.84
N PHE A 12 9.80 5.89 -15.63
CA PHE A 12 8.39 6.16 -15.34
C PHE A 12 8.01 7.60 -15.69
N GLN A 13 6.85 7.78 -16.31
CA GLN A 13 6.26 9.10 -16.57
C GLN A 13 4.93 9.24 -15.85
N THR A 14 3.96 8.38 -16.17
CA THR A 14 2.63 8.43 -15.55
C THR A 14 2.01 7.04 -15.44
N ARG A 15 1.04 6.90 -14.54
CA ARG A 15 0.23 5.69 -14.39
C ARG A 15 -1.24 6.05 -14.62
N PRO A 16 -1.72 6.14 -15.87
CA PRO A 16 -3.07 6.61 -16.18
C PRO A 16 -4.17 5.74 -15.57
N ASN A 17 -3.91 4.47 -15.29
CA ASN A 17 -4.80 3.59 -14.54
C ASN A 17 -4.00 2.44 -13.89
N ARG A 18 -4.69 1.63 -13.08
CA ARG A 18 -4.08 0.52 -12.33
C ARG A 18 -3.28 -0.49 -13.16
N PHE A 19 -3.55 -0.62 -14.47
CA PHE A 19 -2.93 -1.64 -15.32
C PHE A 19 -2.07 -1.08 -16.45
N VAL A 20 -1.92 0.24 -16.55
CA VAL A 20 -1.15 0.87 -17.62
C VAL A 20 -0.19 1.89 -17.04
N VAL A 21 1.06 1.77 -17.46
CA VAL A 21 2.14 2.72 -17.20
C VAL A 21 2.58 3.33 -18.51
N GLU A 22 2.79 4.65 -18.52
CA GLU A 22 3.50 5.39 -19.56
C GLU A 22 4.93 5.61 -19.08
N CYS A 23 5.90 5.27 -19.93
CA CYS A 23 7.31 5.34 -19.62
C CYS A 23 8.14 5.57 -20.89
N THR A 24 9.38 6.01 -20.70
CA THR A 24 10.36 6.11 -21.79
C THR A 24 11.25 4.87 -21.80
N VAL A 25 11.32 4.17 -22.93
CA VAL A 25 12.24 3.04 -23.16
C VAL A 25 13.07 3.38 -24.40
N GLU A 26 14.40 3.33 -24.31
CA GLU A 26 15.33 3.67 -25.42
C GLU A 26 15.00 5.04 -26.06
N GLY A 27 14.65 6.04 -25.24
CA GLY A 27 14.29 7.39 -25.68
C GLY A 27 12.90 7.53 -26.34
N ARG A 28 12.09 6.47 -26.35
CA ARG A 28 10.73 6.47 -26.93
C ARG A 28 9.66 6.33 -25.85
N ASN A 29 8.60 7.12 -25.95
CA ASN A 29 7.44 6.97 -25.08
C ASN A 29 6.65 5.71 -25.46
N VAL A 30 6.44 4.83 -24.50
CA VAL A 30 5.71 3.58 -24.66
C VAL A 30 4.65 3.43 -23.57
N ARG A 31 3.61 2.65 -23.89
CA ARG A 31 2.62 2.18 -22.92
C ARG A 31 2.90 0.73 -22.59
N ALA A 32 3.02 0.42 -21.30
CA ALA A 32 3.30 -0.90 -20.79
C ALA A 32 2.17 -1.38 -19.88
N TYR A 33 1.89 -2.69 -19.93
CA TYR A 33 0.99 -3.35 -19.01
C TYR A 33 1.65 -3.48 -17.63
N LEU A 34 0.90 -3.20 -16.57
CA LEU A 34 1.32 -3.40 -15.19
C LEU A 34 0.46 -4.49 -14.54
N PRO A 35 0.99 -5.71 -14.35
CA PRO A 35 0.31 -6.83 -13.69
C PRO A 35 0.35 -6.68 -12.16
N ASN A 36 -0.02 -5.50 -11.66
CA ASN A 36 -0.14 -5.22 -10.24
C ASN A 36 -1.29 -4.23 -10.02
N PRO A 37 -2.41 -4.66 -9.40
CA PRO A 37 -3.57 -3.81 -9.19
C PRO A 37 -3.39 -2.81 -8.03
N GLY A 38 -2.30 -2.93 -7.26
CA GLY A 38 -2.00 -2.11 -6.09
C GLY A 38 -1.85 -0.63 -6.39
N ARG A 39 -1.86 0.22 -5.35
CA ARG A 39 -1.70 1.68 -5.49
C ARG A 39 -0.27 2.07 -5.84
N LEU A 40 0.72 1.40 -5.25
CA LEU A 40 2.15 1.53 -5.58
C LEU A 40 2.63 3.00 -5.62
N THR A 41 2.04 3.87 -4.82
CA THR A 41 2.26 5.33 -4.90
C THR A 41 3.67 5.68 -4.44
N GLU A 42 4.20 4.91 -3.49
CA GLU A 42 5.56 4.96 -2.99
C GLU A 42 6.61 4.40 -3.97
N LEU A 43 6.18 3.71 -5.03
CA LEU A 43 7.07 3.11 -6.03
C LEU A 43 7.07 3.88 -7.36
N PHE A 44 5.98 4.55 -7.70
CA PHE A 44 5.85 5.29 -8.96
C PHE A 44 5.99 6.81 -8.75
N LEU A 45 7.14 7.21 -8.23
CA LEU A 45 7.54 8.62 -8.20
C LEU A 45 8.08 9.06 -9.57
N PRO A 46 8.04 10.36 -9.90
CA PRO A 46 8.68 10.86 -11.12
C PRO A 46 10.11 10.33 -11.28
N ASP A 47 10.46 9.97 -12.52
CA ASP A 47 11.77 9.45 -12.90
C ASP A 47 12.18 8.08 -12.30
N SER A 48 11.24 7.36 -11.65
CA SER A 48 11.50 6.01 -11.16
C SER A 48 11.93 5.07 -12.29
N ARG A 49 13.00 4.31 -12.06
CA ARG A 49 13.51 3.34 -13.03
C ARG A 49 12.65 2.07 -13.02
N LEU A 50 12.31 1.60 -14.21
CA LEU A 50 11.47 0.44 -14.45
C LEU A 50 12.26 -0.63 -15.18
N LEU A 51 11.96 -1.90 -14.87
CA LEU A 51 12.37 -3.04 -15.67
C LEU A 51 11.16 -3.58 -16.41
N LEU A 52 11.30 -3.79 -17.72
CA LEU A 52 10.24 -4.20 -18.61
C LEU A 52 10.64 -5.42 -19.43
N VAL A 53 9.66 -6.22 -19.82
CA VAL A 53 9.80 -7.26 -20.85
C VAL A 53 9.08 -6.79 -22.09
N LYS A 54 9.75 -6.91 -23.25
CA LYS A 54 9.15 -6.66 -24.56
C LYS A 54 8.55 -7.95 -25.11
N HIS A 55 7.29 -7.88 -25.54
CA HIS A 55 6.61 -9.02 -26.15
C HIS A 55 6.80 -9.05 -27.65
N ASP A 56 6.82 -10.26 -28.20
CA ASP A 56 6.75 -10.47 -29.64
C ASP A 56 5.48 -9.80 -30.21
N PRO A 57 5.57 -8.98 -31.28
CA PRO A 57 4.40 -8.47 -31.99
C PRO A 57 3.36 -9.55 -32.37
N ALA A 58 3.79 -10.79 -32.61
CA ALA A 58 2.92 -11.92 -32.93
C ALA A 58 2.13 -12.47 -31.71
N SER A 59 2.45 -12.05 -30.48
CA SER A 59 1.79 -12.54 -29.26
C SER A 59 0.32 -12.12 -29.12
N GLY A 60 -0.16 -11.19 -29.96
CA GLY A 60 -1.52 -10.66 -29.89
C GLY A 60 -1.78 -9.76 -28.67
N ARG A 61 -0.77 -9.49 -27.84
CA ARG A 61 -0.88 -8.58 -26.69
C ARG A 61 -1.08 -7.14 -27.18
N LYS A 62 -2.08 -6.47 -26.62
CA LYS A 62 -2.41 -5.08 -26.97
C LYS A 62 -1.29 -4.09 -26.63
N LEU A 63 -0.54 -4.37 -25.57
CA LEU A 63 0.61 -3.57 -25.14
C LEU A 63 1.89 -4.37 -25.37
N ALA A 64 2.85 -3.75 -26.07
CA ALA A 64 4.10 -4.39 -26.46
C ALA A 64 5.06 -4.63 -25.30
N TYR A 65 4.84 -4.00 -24.15
CA TYR A 65 5.69 -4.10 -22.98
C TYR A 65 4.88 -4.48 -21.74
N THR A 66 5.51 -5.23 -20.83
CA THR A 66 5.03 -5.43 -19.46
C THR A 66 6.06 -4.88 -18.49
N VAL A 67 5.64 -4.05 -17.54
CA VAL A 67 6.47 -3.67 -16.39
C VAL A 67 6.54 -4.86 -15.44
N VAL A 68 7.75 -5.33 -15.15
CA VAL A 68 7.98 -6.49 -14.27
C VAL A 68 8.58 -6.09 -12.93
N ALA A 69 9.29 -4.97 -12.86
CA ALA A 69 9.81 -4.42 -11.61
C ALA A 69 10.01 -2.91 -11.68
N VAL A 70 10.22 -2.32 -10.51
CA VAL A 70 10.60 -0.92 -10.31
C VAL A 70 11.79 -0.87 -9.36
N GLU A 71 12.74 0.02 -9.60
CA GLU A 71 13.86 0.24 -8.69
C GLU A 71 13.40 1.09 -7.51
N LYS A 72 13.72 0.63 -6.30
CA LYS A 72 13.58 1.40 -5.07
C LYS A 72 14.82 1.17 -4.21
N ASP A 73 15.40 2.24 -3.69
CA ASP A 73 16.61 2.19 -2.85
C ASP A 73 17.77 1.40 -3.53
N GLY A 74 17.88 1.51 -4.85
CA GLY A 74 18.89 0.82 -5.66
C GLY A 74 18.65 -0.68 -5.88
N VAL A 75 17.53 -1.23 -5.42
CA VAL A 75 17.17 -2.65 -5.60
C VAL A 75 15.88 -2.81 -6.42
N PRO A 76 15.78 -3.85 -7.27
CA PRO A 76 14.53 -4.14 -7.96
C PRO A 76 13.46 -4.69 -7.02
N VAL A 77 12.26 -4.09 -7.07
CA VAL A 77 11.04 -4.59 -6.45
C VAL A 77 10.19 -5.24 -7.54
N MET A 78 10.04 -6.56 -7.49
CA MET A 78 9.23 -7.30 -8.45
C MET A 78 7.75 -6.92 -8.30
N LEU A 79 7.14 -6.48 -9.41
CA LEU A 79 5.76 -6.03 -9.47
C LEU A 79 4.82 -7.07 -10.08
N HIS A 80 5.33 -8.08 -10.78
CA HIS A 80 4.53 -9.07 -11.50
C HIS A 80 3.84 -10.08 -10.57
N THR A 81 2.68 -9.72 -10.02
CA THR A 81 2.02 -10.49 -8.95
C THR A 81 1.66 -11.92 -9.35
N HIS A 82 1.43 -12.20 -10.64
CA HIS A 82 1.14 -13.56 -11.11
C HIS A 82 2.37 -14.49 -11.01
N SER A 83 3.58 -13.94 -11.08
CA SER A 83 4.82 -14.72 -10.95
C SER A 83 5.20 -14.96 -9.49
N THR A 84 4.46 -14.37 -8.54
CA THR A 84 4.67 -14.64 -7.11
C THR A 84 4.34 -16.10 -6.77
N ASN A 85 3.43 -16.74 -7.49
CA ASN A 85 3.15 -18.18 -7.32
C ASN A 85 4.36 -19.04 -7.75
N ASP A 86 5.11 -18.64 -8.77
CA ASP A 86 6.34 -19.33 -9.17
C ASP A 86 7.44 -19.19 -8.09
N VAL A 87 7.53 -18.01 -7.46
CA VAL A 87 8.41 -17.79 -6.30
C VAL A 87 7.99 -18.71 -5.15
N ALA A 88 6.70 -18.73 -4.79
CA ALA A 88 6.18 -19.59 -3.72
C ALA A 88 6.50 -21.07 -3.98
N ARG A 89 6.30 -21.53 -5.23
CA ARG A 89 6.64 -22.90 -5.64
C ARG A 89 8.11 -23.21 -5.36
N VAL A 90 9.03 -22.39 -5.84
CA VAL A 90 10.48 -22.60 -5.63
C VAL A 90 10.81 -22.63 -4.14
N LEU A 91 10.24 -21.73 -3.35
CA LEU A 91 10.49 -21.68 -1.91
C LEU A 91 9.97 -22.93 -1.18
N ILE A 92 8.78 -23.43 -1.55
CA ILE A 92 8.20 -24.66 -0.99
C ILE A 92 9.02 -25.88 -1.37
N GLU A 93 9.35 -26.04 -2.67
CA GLU A 93 10.08 -27.21 -3.17
C GLU A 93 11.48 -27.37 -2.55
N HIS A 94 12.09 -26.26 -2.14
CA HIS A 94 13.43 -26.20 -1.56
C HIS A 94 13.43 -26.00 -0.03
N ASP A 95 12.29 -26.23 0.64
CA ASP A 95 12.16 -26.15 2.10
C ASP A 95 12.63 -24.81 2.69
N ARG A 96 12.31 -23.70 2.01
CA ARG A 96 12.78 -22.35 2.36
C ARG A 96 11.80 -21.53 3.19
N ILE A 97 10.67 -22.12 3.58
CA ILE A 97 9.63 -21.45 4.39
C ILE A 97 9.46 -22.25 5.67
N SER A 98 9.75 -21.61 6.80
CA SER A 98 9.59 -22.25 8.10
C SER A 98 8.14 -22.69 8.33
N GLY A 99 7.92 -23.91 8.82
CA GLY A 99 6.62 -24.52 9.04
C GLY A 99 6.00 -25.18 7.81
N LEU A 100 6.64 -25.06 6.63
CA LEU A 100 6.23 -25.73 5.39
C LEU A 100 7.31 -26.70 4.88
N GLU A 101 8.32 -27.03 5.70
CA GLU A 101 9.34 -28.01 5.34
C GLU A 101 8.70 -29.39 5.05
N GLY A 102 9.22 -30.06 4.02
CA GLY A 102 8.71 -31.33 3.55
C GLY A 102 7.36 -31.26 2.84
N ALA A 103 6.74 -30.08 2.70
CA ALA A 103 5.51 -29.93 1.97
C ALA A 103 5.72 -30.16 0.47
N ARG A 104 4.79 -30.86 -0.18
CA ARG A 104 4.82 -31.15 -1.61
C ARG A 104 3.59 -30.61 -2.29
N ILE A 105 3.75 -29.97 -3.44
CA ILE A 105 2.64 -29.43 -4.22
C ILE A 105 1.87 -30.59 -4.86
N VAL A 106 0.59 -30.72 -4.50
CA VAL A 106 -0.34 -31.71 -5.05
C VAL A 106 -1.10 -31.13 -6.23
N LYS A 107 -1.62 -29.90 -6.07
CA LYS A 107 -2.34 -29.16 -7.12
C LYS A 107 -2.05 -27.67 -7.02
N THR A 108 -2.10 -26.98 -8.15
CA THR A 108 -2.10 -25.52 -8.25
C THR A 108 -3.49 -25.02 -8.62
N GLU A 109 -3.82 -23.78 -8.26
CA GLU A 109 -5.11 -23.15 -8.58
C GLU A 109 -6.31 -24.04 -8.17
N HIS A 110 -6.27 -24.55 -6.95
CA HIS A 110 -7.21 -25.54 -6.45
C HIS A 110 -8.50 -24.88 -5.95
N THR A 111 -9.64 -25.27 -6.54
CA THR A 111 -10.96 -24.81 -6.10
C THR A 111 -11.49 -25.67 -4.96
N ILE A 112 -11.81 -25.05 -3.83
CA ILE A 112 -12.52 -25.65 -2.70
C ILE A 112 -13.65 -24.71 -2.30
N GLY A 113 -14.88 -25.22 -2.23
CA GLY A 113 -16.06 -24.40 -1.98
C GLY A 113 -16.25 -23.36 -3.08
N HIS A 114 -16.17 -22.08 -2.71
CA HIS A 114 -16.40 -20.95 -3.63
C HIS A 114 -15.13 -20.20 -4.01
N SER A 115 -13.98 -20.53 -3.42
CA SER A 115 -12.70 -19.91 -3.73
C SER A 115 -11.77 -20.85 -4.48
N ARG A 116 -10.85 -20.21 -5.21
CA ARG A 116 -9.70 -20.85 -5.85
C ARG A 116 -8.45 -20.38 -5.13
N PHE A 117 -7.80 -21.31 -4.44
CA PHE A 117 -6.56 -21.10 -3.70
C PHE A 117 -5.36 -21.47 -4.57
N ASP A 118 -4.20 -20.86 -4.29
CA ASP A 118 -3.02 -21.00 -5.15
C ASP A 118 -2.45 -22.42 -5.13
N PHE A 119 -2.43 -23.09 -3.98
CA PHE A 119 -1.88 -24.43 -3.84
C PHE A 119 -2.69 -25.34 -2.91
N LEU A 120 -2.77 -26.62 -3.28
CA LEU A 120 -3.02 -27.72 -2.37
C LEU A 120 -1.68 -28.45 -2.17
N LEU A 121 -1.22 -28.52 -0.93
CA LEU A 121 0.00 -29.19 -0.53
C LEU A 121 -0.32 -30.49 0.22
N SER A 122 0.64 -31.41 0.24
CA SER A 122 0.69 -32.54 1.16
C SER A 122 1.87 -32.34 2.10
N ARG A 123 1.62 -32.31 3.41
CA ARG A 123 2.65 -32.22 4.46
C ARG A 123 2.34 -33.27 5.52
N GLU A 124 3.32 -34.13 5.82
CA GLU A 124 3.17 -35.21 6.81
C GLU A 124 1.94 -36.11 6.56
N GLY A 125 1.61 -36.36 5.28
CA GLY A 125 0.47 -37.18 4.89
C GLY A 125 -0.90 -36.50 5.05
N ARG A 126 -0.94 -35.19 5.35
CA ARG A 126 -2.17 -34.39 5.45
C ARG A 126 -2.22 -33.33 4.35
N GLU A 127 -3.43 -33.02 3.90
CA GLU A 127 -3.66 -31.93 2.95
C GLU A 127 -3.58 -30.57 3.66
N LEU A 128 -2.91 -29.63 3.00
CA LEU A 128 -2.79 -28.24 3.41
C LEU A 128 -3.17 -27.31 2.26
N VAL A 129 -4.13 -26.43 2.47
CA VAL A 129 -4.53 -25.39 1.49
C VAL A 129 -3.71 -24.14 1.74
N LEU A 130 -3.06 -23.62 0.69
CA LEU A 130 -2.19 -22.46 0.77
C LEU A 130 -2.64 -21.37 -0.21
N GLU A 131 -2.86 -20.17 0.33
CA GLU A 131 -3.00 -18.93 -0.44
C GLU A 131 -1.70 -18.13 -0.40
N VAL A 132 -1.30 -17.56 -1.53
CA VAL A 132 -0.10 -16.72 -1.68
C VAL A 132 -0.51 -15.27 -1.94
N LYS A 133 0.18 -14.34 -1.29
CA LYS A 133 0.01 -12.89 -1.45
C LYS A 133 1.33 -12.24 -1.81
N SER A 134 1.32 -11.44 -2.86
CA SER A 134 2.44 -10.57 -3.22
C SER A 134 2.39 -9.28 -2.42
N CYS A 135 3.50 -8.90 -1.79
CA CYS A 135 3.62 -7.70 -0.98
C CYS A 135 4.81 -6.86 -1.46
N THR A 136 4.52 -5.64 -1.90
CA THR A 136 5.51 -4.67 -2.42
C THR A 136 5.54 -3.36 -1.64
N LEU A 137 4.60 -3.16 -0.70
CA LEU A 137 4.56 -1.98 0.15
C LEU A 137 5.45 -2.21 1.38
N PHE A 138 6.47 -1.39 1.51
CA PHE A 138 7.39 -1.40 2.65
C PHE A 138 8.02 -0.03 2.86
N SER A 139 8.42 0.25 4.10
CA SER A 139 9.28 1.40 4.41
C SER A 139 10.10 1.07 5.65
N GLY A 140 11.39 1.41 5.63
CA GLY A 140 12.34 0.97 6.64
C GLY A 140 12.35 -0.56 6.78
N ARG A 141 12.14 -1.06 7.99
CA ARG A 141 12.18 -2.49 8.37
C ARG A 141 10.81 -3.17 8.32
N ILE A 142 9.74 -2.48 7.92
CA ILE A 142 8.37 -3.00 7.97
C ILE A 142 7.75 -3.08 6.57
N ALA A 143 7.17 -4.23 6.25
CA ALA A 143 6.31 -4.42 5.09
C ALA A 143 4.84 -4.50 5.49
N MET A 144 3.94 -4.04 4.62
CA MET A 144 2.50 -4.11 4.86
C MET A 144 1.68 -4.59 3.68
N PHE A 145 0.62 -5.35 3.95
CA PHE A 145 -0.35 -5.78 2.96
C PHE A 145 -1.79 -5.66 3.48
N PRO A 146 -2.77 -5.21 2.66
CA PRO A 146 -2.66 -4.87 1.25
C PRO A 146 -2.44 -3.37 1.00
N ASP A 147 -1.90 -3.00 -0.15
CA ASP A 147 -1.74 -1.59 -0.54
C ASP A 147 -3.03 -0.98 -1.17
N ALA A 148 -4.09 -1.77 -1.29
CA ALA A 148 -5.43 -1.38 -1.71
C ALA A 148 -6.49 -2.27 -1.04
N ILE A 149 -7.72 -1.76 -0.90
CA ILE A 149 -8.84 -2.54 -0.33
C ILE A 149 -9.03 -3.84 -1.11
N THR A 150 -9.13 -4.97 -0.40
CA THR A 150 -9.21 -6.33 -0.96
C THR A 150 -10.29 -7.18 -0.28
N ASP A 151 -11.54 -6.98 -0.68
CA ASP A 151 -12.64 -7.85 -0.24
C ASP A 151 -12.39 -9.33 -0.59
N ARG A 152 -11.72 -9.60 -1.73
CA ARG A 152 -11.34 -10.96 -2.13
C ARG A 152 -10.33 -11.57 -1.14
N GLY A 153 -9.28 -10.84 -0.78
CA GLY A 153 -8.30 -11.30 0.19
C GLY A 153 -8.95 -11.59 1.55
N ARG A 154 -9.85 -10.70 1.99
CA ARG A 154 -10.61 -10.90 3.24
C ARG A 154 -11.46 -12.17 3.19
N ARG A 155 -12.20 -12.41 2.10
CA ARG A 155 -13.00 -13.64 1.93
C ARG A 155 -12.14 -14.89 1.98
N HIS A 156 -11.01 -14.91 1.27
CA HIS A 156 -10.11 -16.06 1.28
C HIS A 156 -9.61 -16.37 2.70
N LEU A 157 -9.28 -15.36 3.53
CA LEU A 157 -8.89 -15.59 4.93
C LEU A 157 -10.01 -16.23 5.77
N MET A 158 -11.25 -15.76 5.61
CA MET A 158 -12.39 -16.35 6.32
C MET A 158 -12.65 -17.80 5.88
N GLU A 159 -12.54 -18.08 4.59
CA GLU A 159 -12.71 -19.43 4.03
C GLU A 159 -11.57 -20.38 4.47
N LEU A 160 -10.31 -19.91 4.53
CA LEU A 160 -9.21 -20.71 5.11
C LEU A 160 -9.48 -21.03 6.60
N ALA A 161 -9.98 -20.08 7.37
CA ALA A 161 -10.33 -20.32 8.76
C ALA A 161 -11.49 -21.32 8.90
N GLU A 162 -12.49 -21.25 8.02
CA GLU A 162 -13.58 -22.23 7.97
C GLU A 162 -13.10 -23.63 7.62
N LEU A 163 -12.24 -23.76 6.61
CA LEU A 163 -11.62 -25.03 6.26
C LEU A 163 -10.79 -25.60 7.42
N SER A 164 -10.04 -24.74 8.13
CA SER A 164 -9.27 -25.13 9.32
C SER A 164 -10.14 -25.80 10.38
N ARG A 165 -11.33 -25.24 10.64
CA ARG A 165 -12.30 -25.79 11.60
C ARG A 165 -12.87 -27.15 11.20
N THR A 166 -12.75 -27.56 9.93
CA THR A 166 -13.11 -28.92 9.48
C THR A 166 -11.98 -29.94 9.64
N GLY A 167 -10.80 -29.51 10.12
CA GLY A 167 -9.62 -30.36 10.34
C GLY A 167 -8.60 -30.32 9.20
N MET A 168 -8.85 -29.55 8.14
CA MET A 168 -7.90 -29.32 7.05
C MET A 168 -6.81 -28.34 7.47
N GLN A 169 -5.55 -28.57 7.12
CA GLN A 169 -4.51 -27.57 7.39
C GLN A 169 -4.66 -26.41 6.41
N THR A 170 -4.50 -25.18 6.89
CA THR A 170 -4.59 -24.00 6.02
C THR A 170 -3.47 -23.01 6.33
N ALA A 171 -3.01 -22.32 5.29
CA ALA A 171 -1.98 -21.31 5.40
C ALA A 171 -2.23 -20.13 4.45
N VAL A 172 -1.73 -18.98 4.85
CA VAL A 172 -1.54 -17.82 3.97
C VAL A 172 -0.06 -17.43 4.01
N LEU A 173 0.55 -17.28 2.84
CA LEU A 173 1.95 -16.90 2.67
C LEU A 173 2.06 -15.54 1.99
N PHE A 174 2.59 -14.56 2.72
CA PHE A 174 2.97 -13.26 2.18
C PHE A 174 4.41 -13.30 1.69
N ILE A 175 4.62 -13.14 0.38
CA ILE A 175 5.94 -12.98 -0.21
C ILE A 175 6.20 -11.49 -0.36
N VAL A 176 7.13 -10.99 0.45
CA VAL A 176 7.56 -9.60 0.43
C VAL A 176 8.75 -9.44 -0.49
N HIS A 177 8.59 -8.65 -1.55
CA HIS A 177 9.63 -8.39 -2.55
C HIS A 177 10.55 -7.25 -2.08
N SER A 178 11.12 -7.38 -0.88
CA SER A 178 12.05 -6.41 -0.30
C SER A 178 13.12 -7.12 0.54
N PRO A 179 14.41 -6.75 0.37
CA PRO A 179 15.52 -7.34 1.11
C PRO A 179 15.71 -6.78 2.52
N SER A 180 15.13 -5.61 2.83
CA SER A 180 15.49 -4.80 4.00
C SER A 180 14.47 -4.83 5.14
N VAL A 181 13.46 -5.71 5.04
CA VAL A 181 12.38 -5.79 6.03
C VAL A 181 12.61 -6.93 7.01
N ASP A 182 12.21 -6.70 8.26
CA ASP A 182 12.26 -7.66 9.35
C ASP A 182 10.86 -8.02 9.87
N TYR A 183 9.90 -7.13 9.63
CA TYR A 183 8.56 -7.24 10.15
C TYR A 183 7.52 -7.17 9.05
N PHE A 184 6.43 -7.90 9.25
CA PHE A 184 5.24 -7.84 8.42
C PHE A 184 4.04 -7.45 9.28
N MET A 185 3.22 -6.53 8.77
CA MET A 185 1.96 -6.14 9.40
C MET A 185 0.85 -6.04 8.36
N PRO A 186 -0.42 -6.28 8.71
CA PRO A 186 -1.50 -5.91 7.82
C PRO A 186 -1.61 -4.38 7.70
N GLU A 187 -1.86 -3.88 6.48
CA GLU A 187 -1.99 -2.45 6.18
C GLU A 187 -3.38 -1.95 6.62
N HIS A 188 -3.47 -1.64 7.91
CA HIS A 188 -4.68 -1.21 8.59
C HIS A 188 -5.09 0.23 8.22
N HIS A 189 -4.20 1.01 7.62
CA HIS A 189 -4.54 2.34 7.14
C HIS A 189 -5.39 2.30 5.85
N THR A 190 -5.32 1.25 5.06
CA THR A 190 -5.96 1.17 3.74
C THR A 190 -7.09 0.17 3.78
N ASP A 191 -6.86 -1.01 4.35
CA ASP A 191 -7.88 -2.03 4.53
C ASP A 191 -7.95 -2.51 5.98
N LEU A 192 -8.67 -1.72 6.79
CA LEU A 192 -8.93 -2.05 8.19
C LEU A 192 -9.69 -3.37 8.34
N ALA A 193 -10.60 -3.68 7.39
CA ALA A 193 -11.41 -4.89 7.46
C ALA A 193 -10.55 -6.14 7.22
N PHE A 194 -9.67 -6.12 6.22
CA PHE A 194 -8.68 -7.18 6.01
C PHE A 194 -7.77 -7.35 7.24
N SER A 195 -7.29 -6.25 7.80
CA SER A 195 -6.36 -6.28 8.94
C SER A 195 -6.98 -6.94 10.18
N ARG A 196 -8.23 -6.58 10.49
CA ARG A 196 -9.00 -7.22 11.56
C ARG A 196 -9.25 -8.69 11.27
N THR A 197 -9.68 -9.04 10.06
CA THR A 197 -9.88 -10.45 9.69
C THR A 197 -8.59 -11.26 9.82
N LEU A 198 -7.45 -10.75 9.35
CA LEU A 198 -6.17 -11.45 9.48
C LEU A 198 -5.81 -11.67 10.95
N PHE A 199 -6.02 -10.66 11.79
CA PHE A 199 -5.83 -10.79 13.23
C PHE A 199 -6.76 -11.85 13.82
N ASP A 200 -8.06 -11.80 13.53
CA ASP A 200 -9.06 -12.72 14.09
C ASP A 200 -8.76 -14.19 13.74
N VAL A 201 -8.33 -14.47 12.50
CA VAL A 201 -8.06 -15.85 12.03
C VAL A 201 -6.65 -16.35 12.34
N ARG A 202 -5.78 -15.55 12.98
CA ARG A 202 -4.34 -15.87 13.13
C ARG A 202 -4.03 -17.17 13.86
N HIS A 203 -4.97 -17.67 14.67
CA HIS A 203 -4.85 -18.94 15.39
C HIS A 203 -5.47 -20.12 14.63
N ASP A 204 -6.37 -19.84 13.68
CA ASP A 204 -7.02 -20.84 12.83
C ASP A 204 -6.19 -21.12 11.56
N VAL A 205 -5.52 -20.10 11.02
CA VAL A 205 -4.78 -20.16 9.74
C VAL A 205 -3.29 -19.93 10.02
N MET A 206 -2.43 -20.79 9.47
CA MET A 206 -0.98 -20.56 9.53
C MET A 206 -0.61 -19.31 8.72
N VAL A 207 -0.25 -18.23 9.41
CA VAL A 207 0.19 -16.98 8.77
C VAL A 207 1.70 -16.96 8.65
N LYS A 208 2.22 -16.90 7.41
CA LYS A 208 3.65 -16.80 7.12
C LYS A 208 3.96 -15.59 6.26
N ALA A 209 5.05 -14.90 6.57
CA ALA A 209 5.58 -13.81 5.77
C ALA A 209 7.08 -14.00 5.56
N VAL A 210 7.52 -13.91 4.32
CA VAL A 210 8.93 -14.07 3.95
C VAL A 210 9.39 -12.96 3.03
N GLY A 211 10.52 -12.34 3.37
CA GLY A 211 11.25 -11.41 2.51
C GLY A 211 12.12 -12.17 1.51
N VAL A 212 12.01 -11.81 0.23
CA VAL A 212 12.86 -12.30 -0.85
C VAL A 212 13.60 -11.16 -1.52
N THR A 213 14.78 -11.47 -2.05
CA THR A 213 15.63 -10.50 -2.74
C THR A 213 15.69 -10.80 -4.23
N TRP A 214 15.94 -9.75 -5.02
CA TRP A 214 16.11 -9.84 -6.47
C TRP A 214 17.47 -9.28 -6.84
N ALA A 215 18.21 -10.01 -7.66
CA ALA A 215 19.35 -9.44 -8.36
C ALA A 215 18.88 -8.40 -9.39
N GLN A 216 19.80 -7.58 -9.92
CA GLN A 216 19.49 -6.53 -10.90
C GLN A 216 18.86 -7.08 -12.19
N ASP A 217 19.17 -8.34 -12.53
CA ASP A 217 18.59 -9.09 -13.64
C ASP A 217 17.26 -9.81 -13.28
N LEU A 218 16.65 -9.48 -12.13
CA LEU A 218 15.45 -10.13 -11.58
C LEU A 218 15.58 -11.64 -11.36
N ARG A 219 16.79 -12.16 -11.17
CA ARG A 219 16.96 -13.51 -10.62
C ARG A 219 16.64 -13.50 -9.13
N LEU A 220 15.86 -14.48 -8.70
CA LEU A 220 15.51 -14.68 -7.29
C LEU A 220 16.79 -14.99 -6.49
N GLY A 221 17.07 -14.18 -5.48
CA GLY A 221 18.19 -14.36 -4.57
C GLY A 221 18.05 -15.62 -3.72
N SER A 222 19.18 -16.14 -3.24
CA SER A 222 19.20 -17.33 -2.38
C SER A 222 18.75 -17.05 -0.95
N ALA A 223 18.83 -15.79 -0.49
CA ALA A 223 18.43 -15.39 0.85
C ALA A 223 16.91 -15.26 0.95
N VAL A 224 16.34 -15.92 1.96
CA VAL A 224 14.93 -15.84 2.34
C VAL A 224 14.90 -15.51 3.81
N ARG A 225 14.22 -14.43 4.18
CA ARG A 225 14.12 -13.96 5.57
C ARG A 225 12.70 -14.18 6.06
N GLU A 226 12.52 -14.94 7.14
CA GLU A 226 11.23 -14.99 7.81
C GLU A 226 10.97 -13.66 8.53
N LEU A 227 9.77 -13.11 8.35
CA LEU A 227 9.40 -11.82 8.91
C LEU A 227 8.53 -12.03 10.15
N SER A 228 8.88 -11.32 11.22
CA SER A 228 8.11 -11.36 12.46
C SER A 228 6.81 -10.55 12.32
N ILE A 229 5.71 -11.06 12.88
CA ILE A 229 4.43 -10.34 12.91
C ILE A 229 4.16 -9.89 14.35
N PRO A 230 4.28 -8.58 14.67
CA PRO A 230 4.08 -8.07 16.01
C PRO A 230 2.57 -7.97 16.33
N TRP A 231 1.94 -9.10 16.67
CA TRP A 231 0.48 -9.19 16.84
C TRP A 231 -0.09 -8.21 17.87
N ASP A 232 0.63 -7.91 18.95
CA ASP A 232 0.18 -6.93 19.96
C ASP A 232 0.08 -5.52 19.38
N LEU A 233 1.02 -5.16 18.49
CA LEU A 233 0.97 -3.88 17.78
C LEU A 233 -0.12 -3.87 16.71
N VAL A 234 -0.35 -5.01 16.03
CA VAL A 234 -1.47 -5.16 15.08
C VAL A 234 -2.80 -4.90 15.79
N ASP A 235 -3.02 -5.50 16.97
CA ASP A 235 -4.22 -5.29 17.78
C ASP A 235 -4.36 -3.81 18.16
N ARG A 236 -3.30 -3.22 18.72
CA ARG A 236 -3.28 -1.82 19.16
C ARG A 236 -3.63 -0.84 18.04
N GLU A 237 -3.12 -1.03 16.82
CA GLU A 237 -3.26 -0.06 15.74
C GLU A 237 -4.48 -0.31 14.83
N SER A 238 -5.05 -1.53 14.80
CA SER A 238 -6.16 -1.92 13.90
C SER A 238 -7.55 -1.45 14.36
N HIS A 239 -7.65 -0.15 14.67
CA HIS A 239 -8.87 0.51 15.11
C HIS A 239 -9.26 1.67 14.17
N ASP A 240 -10.56 1.93 14.00
CA ASP A 240 -11.05 3.03 13.15
C ASP A 240 -10.95 4.40 13.83
N ARG A 241 -9.73 4.79 14.20
CA ARG A 241 -9.37 6.04 14.86
C ARG A 241 -7.98 6.48 14.42
N GLY A 242 -7.61 7.73 14.66
CA GLY A 242 -6.28 8.25 14.39
C GLY A 242 -6.34 9.57 13.62
N SER A 243 -5.30 9.83 12.84
CA SER A 243 -5.15 11.06 12.05
C SER A 243 -5.41 10.81 10.58
N TYR A 244 -5.56 11.87 9.79
CA TYR A 244 -5.70 11.78 8.34
C TYR A 244 -5.13 13.00 7.62
N ILE A 245 -4.86 12.82 6.33
CA ILE A 245 -4.60 13.89 5.38
C ILE A 245 -5.71 13.86 4.33
N VAL A 246 -6.31 15.01 4.03
CA VAL A 246 -7.17 15.22 2.86
C VAL A 246 -6.45 16.16 1.92
N VAL A 247 -6.37 15.77 0.64
CA VAL A 247 -5.85 16.62 -0.43
C VAL A 247 -7.01 17.15 -1.25
N LEU A 248 -7.09 18.46 -1.36
CA LEU A 248 -8.06 19.17 -2.20
C LEU A 248 -7.33 19.92 -3.32
N ARG A 249 -7.94 20.00 -4.50
CA ARG A 249 -7.40 20.75 -5.63
C ARG A 249 -8.25 21.98 -5.91
N LEU A 250 -7.62 23.14 -5.96
CA LEU A 250 -8.25 24.39 -6.37
C LEU A 250 -7.73 24.80 -7.76
N SER A 251 -8.63 24.85 -8.74
CA SER A 251 -8.27 25.07 -10.15
C SER A 251 -7.91 26.53 -10.51
N ARG A 252 -8.28 27.49 -9.65
CA ARG A 252 -7.98 28.93 -9.82
C ARG A 252 -7.93 29.64 -8.47
N ASP A 253 -7.25 30.78 -8.42
CA ASP A 253 -7.29 31.68 -7.26
C ASP A 253 -8.73 32.03 -6.88
N ARG A 254 -9.01 32.07 -5.57
CA ARG A 254 -10.31 32.43 -5.01
C ARG A 254 -10.15 33.31 -3.78
N VAL A 255 -11.12 34.21 -3.59
CA VAL A 255 -11.35 34.84 -2.30
C VAL A 255 -12.64 34.25 -1.74
N MET A 256 -12.60 33.78 -0.51
CA MET A 256 -13.69 33.05 0.13
C MET A 256 -13.90 33.57 1.55
N GLU A 257 -15.15 33.55 2.01
CA GLU A 257 -15.49 33.85 3.40
C GLU A 257 -15.54 32.54 4.18
N ILE A 258 -14.68 32.42 5.20
CA ILE A 258 -14.45 31.18 5.96
C ILE A 258 -14.92 31.39 7.39
N GLY A 259 -16.23 31.31 7.63
CA GLY A 259 -16.83 31.47 8.96
C GLY A 259 -16.24 32.66 9.72
N ASP A 260 -15.75 32.41 10.94
CA ASP A 260 -15.19 33.43 11.82
C ASP A 260 -13.79 33.93 11.40
N LEU A 261 -13.12 33.25 10.46
CA LEU A 261 -11.85 33.73 9.88
C LEU A 261 -12.06 34.84 8.84
N GLY A 262 -13.31 35.10 8.44
CA GLY A 262 -13.65 36.16 7.50
C GLY A 262 -13.15 35.90 6.07
N LYS A 263 -12.86 36.98 5.33
CA LYS A 263 -12.44 36.91 3.93
C LYS A 263 -10.96 36.54 3.81
N MET A 264 -10.68 35.40 3.18
CA MET A 264 -9.34 34.88 2.95
C MET A 264 -9.09 34.64 1.46
N ARG A 265 -7.83 34.78 1.02
CA ARG A 265 -7.40 34.47 -0.35
C ARG A 265 -6.74 33.09 -0.40
N PHE A 266 -7.22 32.27 -1.33
CA PHE A 266 -6.69 30.96 -1.66
C PHE A 266 -6.09 30.99 -3.07
N ARG A 267 -4.82 30.59 -3.19
CA ARG A 267 -4.12 30.45 -4.48
C ARG A 267 -4.55 29.17 -5.19
N LYS A 268 -4.52 29.15 -6.52
CA LYS A 268 -4.59 27.92 -7.31
C LYS A 268 -3.51 26.94 -6.83
N GLY A 269 -3.86 25.66 -6.67
CA GLY A 269 -2.92 24.63 -6.24
C GLY A 269 -3.60 23.48 -5.50
N TYR A 270 -2.80 22.70 -4.80
CA TYR A 270 -3.22 21.61 -3.94
C TYR A 270 -3.15 22.06 -2.49
N TYR A 271 -4.14 21.64 -1.71
CA TYR A 271 -4.25 21.95 -0.29
C TYR A 271 -4.22 20.67 0.53
N LEU A 272 -3.28 20.58 1.47
CA LEU A 272 -3.11 19.46 2.38
C LEU A 272 -3.74 19.85 3.71
N TYR A 273 -4.86 19.22 4.02
CA TYR A 273 -5.56 19.40 5.28
C TYR A 273 -5.32 18.20 6.18
N THR A 274 -4.91 18.45 7.43
CA THR A 274 -4.80 17.39 8.44
C THR A 274 -5.87 17.54 9.52
N GLY A 275 -6.28 16.40 10.08
CA GLY A 275 -7.18 16.32 11.21
C GLY A 275 -7.13 14.95 11.87
N SER A 276 -7.87 14.79 12.97
CA SER A 276 -8.02 13.51 13.67
C SER A 276 -9.47 13.10 13.90
N ALA A 277 -9.64 11.84 14.33
CA ALA A 277 -10.88 11.29 14.83
C ALA A 277 -10.59 10.24 15.92
N LYS A 278 -11.19 10.40 17.10
CA LYS A 278 -11.06 9.44 18.23
C LYS A 278 -11.79 8.11 17.97
N ALA A 279 -12.77 8.12 17.07
CA ALA A 279 -13.51 6.98 16.56
C ALA A 279 -14.11 7.35 15.18
N ASP A 280 -14.58 6.35 14.43
CA ASP A 280 -15.23 6.52 13.12
C ASP A 280 -14.41 7.34 12.11
N LEU A 281 -13.08 7.14 12.10
CA LEU A 281 -12.16 7.83 11.20
C LEU A 281 -12.60 7.70 9.73
N THR A 282 -13.06 6.51 9.33
CA THR A 282 -13.53 6.26 7.96
C THR A 282 -14.71 7.18 7.61
N GLN A 283 -15.68 7.33 8.51
CA GLN A 283 -16.84 8.21 8.30
C GLN A 283 -16.42 9.69 8.28
N ARG A 284 -15.46 10.08 9.14
CA ARG A 284 -14.91 11.45 9.19
C ARG A 284 -14.28 11.85 7.86
N ILE A 285 -13.52 10.94 7.23
CA ILE A 285 -12.88 11.16 5.91
C ILE A 285 -13.92 11.20 4.78
N GLU A 286 -14.87 10.25 4.76
CA GLU A 286 -15.92 10.21 3.74
C GLU A 286 -16.81 11.46 3.75
N ARG A 287 -17.00 12.09 4.92
CA ARG A 287 -17.68 13.39 5.02
C ARG A 287 -16.97 14.48 4.21
N HIS A 288 -15.64 14.55 4.22
CA HIS A 288 -14.86 15.53 3.44
C HIS A 288 -14.93 15.28 1.94
N ARG A 289 -15.15 14.03 1.53
CA ARG A 289 -15.32 13.67 0.13
C ARG A 289 -16.63 14.22 -0.44
N ARG A 290 -17.70 14.21 0.36
CA ARG A 290 -19.04 14.67 -0.03
C ARG A 290 -19.16 16.20 0.11
N ILE A 291 -19.85 16.83 -0.82
CA ILE A 291 -20.22 18.25 -0.67
C ILE A 291 -21.47 18.29 0.21
N THR A 292 -21.34 18.87 1.41
CA THR A 292 -22.43 19.01 2.38
C THR A 292 -23.01 20.42 2.36
N THR A 293 -24.33 20.52 2.54
CA THR A 293 -25.01 21.81 2.78
C THR A 293 -24.76 22.32 4.20
N LYS A 294 -24.61 21.40 5.17
CA LYS A 294 -24.31 21.70 6.58
C LYS A 294 -22.81 21.91 6.77
N VAL A 295 -22.44 23.09 7.26
CA VAL A 295 -21.06 23.45 7.63
C VAL A 295 -20.80 23.02 9.08
N GLN A 296 -19.69 22.34 9.32
CA GLN A 296 -19.24 21.91 10.66
C GLN A 296 -17.81 22.37 10.98
N GLY A 297 -17.04 22.86 10.01
CA GLY A 297 -15.74 23.46 10.25
C GLY A 297 -15.20 24.21 9.03
N HIS A 298 -14.03 24.86 9.17
CA HIS A 298 -13.44 25.71 8.12
C HIS A 298 -13.23 24.96 6.80
N ILE A 299 -12.85 23.68 6.85
CA ILE A 299 -12.61 22.84 5.67
C ILE A 299 -13.86 22.67 4.78
N ASP A 300 -15.06 22.70 5.36
CA ASP A 300 -16.31 22.55 4.61
C ASP A 300 -16.56 23.75 3.69
N TYR A 301 -16.08 24.95 4.04
CA TYR A 301 -16.13 26.13 3.17
C TYR A 301 -15.23 25.93 1.96
N LEU A 302 -13.97 25.52 2.18
CA LEU A 302 -13.02 25.26 1.08
C LEU A 302 -13.53 24.15 0.15
N ARG A 303 -14.14 23.11 0.72
CA ARG A 303 -14.64 21.96 -0.05
C ARG A 303 -15.75 22.32 -1.06
N ARG A 304 -16.47 23.43 -0.87
CA ARG A 304 -17.47 23.94 -1.84
C ARG A 304 -16.84 24.46 -3.14
N CYS A 305 -15.56 24.81 -3.12
CA CYS A 305 -14.87 25.40 -4.28
C CYS A 305 -13.65 24.60 -4.74
N ALA A 306 -13.09 23.76 -3.87
CA ALA A 306 -11.99 22.86 -4.19
C ALA A 306 -12.51 21.45 -4.49
N GLU A 307 -11.95 20.81 -5.50
CA GLU A 307 -12.23 19.44 -5.89
C GLU A 307 -11.56 18.47 -4.91
N TRP A 308 -12.22 17.35 -4.60
CA TRP A 308 -11.57 16.28 -3.84
C TRP A 308 -10.50 15.61 -4.72
N HIS A 309 -9.29 15.46 -4.20
CA HIS A 309 -8.18 14.84 -4.93
C HIS A 309 -7.80 13.48 -4.34
N ALA A 310 -7.50 13.44 -3.03
CA ALA A 310 -7.10 12.21 -2.35
C ALA A 310 -7.36 12.29 -0.84
N SER A 311 -7.29 11.15 -0.16
CA SER A 311 -7.29 11.07 1.30
C SER A 311 -6.39 9.94 1.79
N PHE A 312 -5.65 10.20 2.87
CA PHE A 312 -4.71 9.29 3.47
C PHE A 312 -5.04 9.14 4.96
N PRO A 313 -5.85 8.15 5.35
CA PRO A 313 -5.99 7.76 6.75
C PRO A 313 -4.64 7.32 7.32
N ILE A 314 -4.38 7.68 8.57
CA ILE A 314 -3.25 7.21 9.39
C ILE A 314 -3.90 6.67 10.66
N ARG A 315 -4.41 5.44 10.56
CA ARG A 315 -5.03 4.73 11.68
C ARG A 315 -4.00 4.43 12.76
N THR A 316 -4.26 4.91 13.96
CA THR A 316 -3.34 4.72 15.09
C THR A 316 -4.04 4.97 16.41
N SER A 317 -3.49 4.38 17.47
CA SER A 317 -3.87 4.72 18.84
C SER A 317 -3.13 5.95 19.40
N ASP A 318 -2.15 6.50 18.67
CA ASP A 318 -1.43 7.73 19.06
C ASP A 318 -2.16 9.01 18.59
N GLU A 319 -1.92 10.11 19.28
CA GLU A 319 -2.38 11.44 18.86
C GLU A 319 -1.33 12.10 17.96
N LEU A 320 -1.49 12.00 16.63
CA LEU A 320 -0.47 12.43 15.66
C LEU A 320 -0.83 13.71 14.87
N GLU A 321 -1.96 14.34 15.15
CA GLU A 321 -2.46 15.47 14.34
C GLU A 321 -1.48 16.65 14.29
N CYS A 322 -0.96 17.08 15.45
CA CYS A 322 -0.04 18.21 15.53
C CYS A 322 1.32 17.89 14.88
N ASP A 323 1.84 16.69 15.12
CA ASP A 323 3.10 16.23 14.50
C ASP A 323 2.96 16.17 12.98
N LEU A 324 1.82 15.71 12.49
CA LEU A 324 1.52 15.65 11.07
C LEU A 324 1.37 17.05 10.47
N ALA A 325 0.73 17.98 11.17
CA ALA A 325 0.66 19.38 10.75
C ALA A 325 2.06 19.99 10.64
N SER A 326 2.94 19.74 11.62
CA SER A 326 4.33 20.20 11.58
C SER A 326 5.10 19.61 10.40
N ALA A 327 4.97 18.31 10.16
CA ALA A 327 5.62 17.64 9.03
C ALA A 327 5.13 18.17 7.68
N LEU A 328 3.82 18.34 7.50
CA LEU A 328 3.27 18.92 6.28
C LEU A 328 3.71 20.37 6.07
N GLY A 329 3.84 21.15 7.15
CA GLY A 329 4.33 22.52 7.09
C GLY A 329 5.76 22.65 6.57
N SER A 330 6.62 21.63 6.78
CA SER A 330 8.02 21.67 6.34
C SER A 330 8.20 21.49 4.83
N ILE A 331 7.21 20.88 4.15
CA ILE A 331 7.21 20.66 2.69
C ILE A 331 6.25 21.59 1.94
N ALA A 332 5.44 22.36 2.67
CA ALA A 332 4.45 23.24 2.09
C ALA A 332 5.09 24.49 1.49
N GLU A 333 4.58 24.96 0.35
CA GLU A 333 5.00 26.22 -0.26
C GLU A 333 4.30 27.42 0.40
N TRP A 334 3.12 27.21 1.00
CA TRP A 334 2.43 28.21 1.83
C TRP A 334 1.55 27.55 2.89
N SER A 335 1.19 28.33 3.91
CA SER A 335 0.28 27.95 4.98
C SER A 335 -0.95 28.86 5.00
N VAL A 336 -2.05 28.40 5.60
CA VAL A 336 -3.30 29.19 5.77
C VAL A 336 -3.55 29.44 7.26
N PRO A 337 -3.01 30.51 7.86
CA PRO A 337 -3.07 30.73 9.31
C PRO A 337 -4.50 30.70 9.89
N GLY A 338 -4.63 30.17 11.11
CA GLY A 338 -5.91 30.07 11.84
C GLY A 338 -6.84 28.96 11.35
N PHE A 339 -6.48 28.23 10.30
CA PHE A 339 -7.36 27.21 9.72
C PHE A 339 -7.34 25.92 10.53
N SER A 340 -8.45 25.62 11.21
CA SER A 340 -8.70 24.37 11.95
C SER A 340 -7.66 24.05 13.04
N ALA A 341 -7.07 25.08 13.66
CA ALA A 341 -6.18 24.96 14.82
C ALA A 341 -6.81 25.74 16.00
N ILE A 342 -7.89 25.20 16.56
CA ILE A 342 -8.70 25.88 17.60
C ILE A 342 -8.30 25.40 19.00
N ASP A 343 -7.93 24.12 19.12
CA ASP A 343 -7.66 23.39 20.36
C ASP A 343 -6.18 23.01 20.54
N CYS A 344 -5.28 23.57 19.72
CA CYS A 344 -3.84 23.32 19.79
C CYS A 344 -3.02 24.60 19.56
N ALA A 345 -1.71 24.51 19.79
CA ALA A 345 -0.77 25.63 19.58
C ALA A 345 -0.30 25.79 18.12
N CYS A 346 -0.81 24.98 17.19
CA CYS A 346 -0.42 25.04 15.79
C CYS A 346 -0.91 26.34 15.15
N ALA A 347 -0.10 26.91 14.24
CA ALA A 347 -0.51 28.09 13.48
C ALA A 347 -1.64 27.78 12.48
N THR A 348 -1.69 26.54 11.98
CA THR A 348 -2.72 26.04 11.05
C THR A 348 -2.59 24.53 10.85
N HIS A 349 -3.68 23.87 10.46
CA HIS A 349 -3.70 22.50 9.94
C HIS A 349 -4.00 22.44 8.43
N LEU A 350 -3.91 23.57 7.72
CA LEU A 350 -4.09 23.65 6.27
C LEU A 350 -2.88 24.29 5.58
N PHE A 351 -2.30 23.52 4.67
CA PHE A 351 -1.10 23.87 3.91
C PHE A 351 -1.39 23.82 2.42
N GLY A 352 -0.57 24.46 1.59
CA GLY A 352 -0.70 24.38 0.15
C GLY A 352 0.61 24.33 -0.61
N MET A 353 0.51 23.81 -1.82
CA MET A 353 1.61 23.66 -2.78
C MET A 353 1.09 23.73 -4.22
N ALA A 354 1.95 24.12 -5.15
CA ALA A 354 1.56 24.27 -6.55
C ALA A 354 1.40 22.91 -7.26
N GLY A 355 2.32 21.97 -6.97
CA GLY A 355 2.36 20.63 -7.55
C GLY A 355 1.43 19.63 -6.86
N ASP A 356 1.14 18.53 -7.55
CA ASP A 356 0.38 17.41 -6.98
C ASP A 356 1.23 16.70 -5.91
N PRO A 357 0.77 16.62 -4.64
CA PRO A 357 1.54 15.96 -3.59
C PRO A 357 1.81 14.47 -3.86
N LEU A 358 0.98 13.80 -4.66
CA LEU A 358 1.21 12.38 -4.99
C LEU A 358 2.43 12.18 -5.91
N HIS A 359 2.94 13.25 -6.54
CA HIS A 359 4.18 13.22 -7.31
C HIS A 359 5.36 13.84 -6.54
N ASN A 360 5.15 14.24 -5.28
CA ASN A 360 6.18 14.85 -4.45
C ASN A 360 6.80 13.78 -3.53
N ALA A 361 8.09 13.49 -3.73
CA ALA A 361 8.81 12.49 -2.95
C ALA A 361 8.80 12.78 -1.44
N ALA A 362 8.90 14.06 -1.03
CA ALA A 362 8.90 14.44 0.39
C ALA A 362 7.52 14.23 1.05
N PHE A 363 6.43 14.47 0.31
CA PHE A 363 5.08 14.14 0.81
C PHE A 363 4.89 12.63 0.99
N ILE A 364 5.32 11.84 0.00
CA ILE A 364 5.25 10.38 0.07
C ILE A 364 6.13 9.85 1.20
N ASP A 365 7.31 10.43 1.42
CA ASP A 365 8.18 10.07 2.53
C ASP A 365 7.53 10.36 3.89
N ILE A 366 6.93 11.53 4.09
CA ILE A 366 6.14 11.84 5.29
C ILE A 366 5.00 10.83 5.48
N LEU A 367 4.26 10.50 4.41
CA LEU A 367 3.19 9.53 4.50
C LEU A 367 3.69 8.15 4.93
N MET A 368 4.81 7.69 4.38
CA MET A 368 5.44 6.42 4.74
C MET A 368 6.01 6.44 6.16
N ASP A 369 6.49 7.59 6.64
CA ASP A 369 6.96 7.74 8.01
C ASP A 369 5.84 7.54 9.02
N PHE A 370 4.74 8.28 8.83
CA PHE A 370 3.58 8.26 9.73
C PHE A 370 2.76 6.98 9.61
N ARG A 371 2.77 6.30 8.47
CA ARG A 371 2.07 5.01 8.32
C ARG A 371 2.92 3.82 8.76
N ILE A 372 4.21 3.81 8.43
CA ILE A 372 5.03 2.61 8.53
C ILE A 372 6.21 2.82 9.48
N ARG A 373 7.18 3.68 9.14
CA ARG A 373 8.48 3.72 9.85
C ARG A 373 8.36 4.08 11.32
N ARG A 374 7.41 4.95 11.71
CA ARG A 374 7.20 5.30 13.12
C ARG A 374 6.94 4.08 14.02
N LEU A 375 6.41 2.99 13.45
CA LEU A 375 6.07 1.77 14.19
C LEU A 375 7.31 0.97 14.59
N GLU A 376 8.45 1.14 13.93
CA GLU A 376 9.70 0.43 14.26
C GLU A 376 10.10 0.65 15.72
N LYS A 377 10.04 1.91 16.16
CA LYS A 377 10.34 2.30 17.55
C LYS A 377 9.40 1.63 18.57
N LYS A 378 8.21 1.19 18.15
CA LYS A 378 7.22 0.51 19.01
C LYS A 378 7.35 -1.00 18.99
N ILE A 379 7.99 -1.57 17.97
CA ILE A 379 8.29 -3.00 17.92
C ILE A 379 9.53 -3.30 18.75
N GLU A 380 10.46 -2.34 18.82
CA GLU A 380 11.71 -2.45 19.58
C GLU A 380 11.59 -2.08 21.07
N ALA A 381 10.49 -1.44 21.45
CA ALA A 381 10.18 -1.03 22.83
C ALA A 381 9.35 -2.10 23.54
#